data_AF-A0A1I2Y9B5-F1
#
_entry.id   AF-A0A1I2Y9B5-F1
#
_cell.length_a   1.000
_cell.length_b   1.000
_cell.length_c   1.000
_cell.angle_alpha   90.00
_cell.angle_beta   90.00
_cell.angle_gamma   90.00
#
_symmetry.space_group_name_H-M   'P 1'
#
loop_
_entity.id
_entity.type
_entity.pdbx_description
1 polymer ?
#
loop_
_entity_poly.entity_id
_entity_poly.type
_entity_poly.pdbx_seq_one_letter_code
_entity_poly.pdbx_strand_id
1 'polypeptide(L)'
;MSRLAAIGLALFSPALAAGGPVAGGKPAGIRLPSGATATWQETRHDSSGGLGLIYRFRFVMPDLAARMPANDGPGPDFAPAEAGRGPIDIDTETGEVLGAEAEAEPAPPPETGEEMPDEAAEQEADALVEGAVAPPAPDELAQDPIHADIVWLCENWVLPRIASPAPRPSQIVISLASKEIAFGAYDPEAVQLFEAFRLPPDRDACEWEPW
;
A
#
# COMPACT_ATOMS: atom_id res chain seq x y z
N MET A 1 79.87 -42.00 -8.88
CA MET A 1 78.56 -42.56 -9.28
C MET A 1 77.57 -41.41 -9.29
N SER A 2 77.30 -40.87 -10.48
CA SER A 2 76.47 -39.69 -10.70
C SER A 2 75.01 -40.12 -10.90
N ARG A 3 74.07 -39.48 -10.22
CA ARG A 3 72.62 -39.61 -10.51
C ARG A 3 72.03 -38.21 -10.59
N LEU A 4 71.80 -37.77 -11.83
CA LEU A 4 70.94 -36.65 -12.18
C LEU A 4 69.50 -37.01 -11.83
N ALA A 5 68.82 -36.13 -11.09
CA ALA A 5 67.37 -36.13 -10.95
C ALA A 5 66.84 -34.82 -11.55
N ALA A 6 66.32 -34.92 -12.77
CA ALA A 6 65.38 -33.95 -13.34
C ALA A 6 63.97 -34.49 -13.08
N ILE A 7 62.99 -33.60 -12.87
CA ILE A 7 61.51 -33.76 -12.85
C ILE A 7 61.00 -32.76 -11.79
N GLY A 8 60.09 -31.83 -12.01
CA GLY A 8 59.37 -31.35 -13.18
C GLY A 8 58.59 -30.14 -12.67
N LEU A 9 58.75 -28.98 -13.32
CA LEU A 9 58.10 -27.74 -12.90
C LEU A 9 56.61 -27.82 -13.27
N ALA A 10 55.74 -28.11 -12.30
CA ALA A 10 54.30 -28.06 -12.48
C ALA A 10 53.86 -26.60 -12.69
N LEU A 11 53.47 -26.27 -13.92
CA LEU A 11 52.81 -25.02 -14.27
C LEU A 11 51.42 -25.00 -13.61
N PHE A 12 51.30 -24.27 -12.51
CA PHE A 12 50.01 -23.98 -11.88
C PHE A 12 49.41 -22.78 -12.63
N SER A 13 48.45 -23.04 -13.53
CA SER A 13 47.63 -21.98 -14.13
C SER A 13 46.58 -21.53 -13.11
N PRO A 14 46.59 -20.26 -12.65
CA PRO A 14 45.47 -19.75 -11.87
C PRO A 14 44.32 -19.47 -12.83
N ALA A 15 43.27 -20.27 -12.75
CA ALA A 15 42.00 -19.95 -13.40
C ALA A 15 41.40 -18.72 -12.71
N LEU A 16 41.49 -17.58 -13.39
CA LEU A 16 40.82 -16.35 -13.01
C LEU A 16 39.31 -16.59 -13.14
N ALA A 17 38.61 -16.78 -12.02
CA ALA A 17 37.16 -16.79 -12.00
C ALA A 17 36.65 -15.37 -12.27
N ALA A 18 36.36 -15.08 -13.53
CA ALA A 18 35.60 -13.89 -13.92
C ALA A 18 34.16 -14.06 -13.41
N GLY A 19 33.85 -13.44 -12.28
CA GLY A 19 32.46 -13.18 -11.87
C GLY A 19 31.83 -12.22 -12.86
N GLY A 20 31.17 -12.76 -13.88
CA GLY A 20 30.33 -11.97 -14.78
C GLY A 20 29.11 -11.42 -14.02
N PRO A 21 28.53 -10.29 -14.45
CA PRO A 21 27.29 -9.79 -13.87
C PRO A 21 26.21 -10.86 -14.02
N VAL A 22 25.55 -11.22 -12.92
CA VAL A 22 24.30 -11.96 -12.96
C VAL A 22 23.32 -11.05 -13.69
N ALA A 23 23.05 -11.35 -14.95
CA ALA A 23 22.02 -10.67 -15.71
C ALA A 23 20.72 -10.80 -14.92
N GLY A 24 20.21 -9.67 -14.44
CA GLY A 24 18.90 -9.56 -13.81
C GLY A 24 17.84 -9.99 -14.81
N GLY A 25 17.51 -11.28 -14.79
CA GLY A 25 16.36 -11.80 -15.52
C GLY A 25 15.13 -11.06 -15.02
N LYS A 26 14.33 -10.52 -15.95
CA LYS A 26 13.02 -9.93 -15.62
C LYS A 26 12.29 -10.93 -14.71
N PRO A 27 11.88 -10.52 -13.49
CA PRO A 27 11.25 -11.45 -12.56
C PRO A 27 10.07 -12.14 -13.24
N ALA A 28 10.01 -13.46 -13.12
CA ALA A 28 8.95 -14.26 -13.71
C ALA A 28 7.58 -13.75 -13.21
N GLY A 29 6.65 -13.52 -14.13
CA GLY A 29 5.30 -13.08 -13.79
C GLY A 29 4.57 -14.13 -12.97
N ILE A 30 3.96 -13.70 -11.87
CA ILE A 30 3.13 -14.47 -10.96
C ILE A 30 1.68 -14.22 -11.39
N ARG A 31 0.95 -15.27 -11.77
CA ARG A 31 -0.49 -15.15 -12.04
C ARG A 31 -1.28 -15.20 -10.75
N LEU A 32 -2.24 -14.29 -10.61
CA LEU A 32 -3.09 -14.20 -9.43
C LEU A 32 -4.51 -14.70 -9.70
N PRO A 33 -5.26 -15.08 -8.66
CA PRO A 33 -6.66 -15.51 -8.77
C PRO A 33 -7.57 -14.56 -9.57
N SER A 34 -7.38 -13.24 -9.46
CA SER A 34 -8.14 -12.22 -10.22
C SER A 34 -7.83 -12.19 -11.73
N GLY A 35 -6.90 -13.03 -12.20
CA GLY A 35 -6.37 -13.02 -13.55
C GLY A 35 -5.28 -11.98 -13.79
N ALA A 36 -4.96 -11.13 -12.80
CA ALA A 36 -3.86 -10.19 -12.88
C ALA A 36 -2.50 -10.90 -12.93
N THR A 37 -1.47 -10.14 -13.33
CA THR A 37 -0.08 -10.60 -13.25
C THR A 37 0.73 -9.64 -12.38
N ALA A 38 1.36 -10.19 -11.34
CA ALA A 38 2.29 -9.47 -10.48
C ALA A 38 3.73 -9.91 -10.72
N THR A 39 4.69 -9.03 -10.47
CA THR A 39 6.12 -9.35 -10.44
C THR A 39 6.71 -8.97 -9.11
N TRP A 40 7.49 -9.86 -8.50
CA TRP A 40 8.25 -9.51 -7.28
C TRP A 40 9.31 -8.45 -7.61
N GLN A 41 9.31 -7.36 -6.84
CA GLN A 41 10.30 -6.29 -6.94
C GLN A 41 11.44 -6.53 -5.96
N GLU A 42 11.14 -6.59 -4.66
CA GLU A 42 12.13 -6.80 -3.61
C GLU A 42 11.47 -7.28 -2.30
N THR A 43 12.29 -7.77 -1.37
CA THR A 43 11.90 -8.04 0.02
C THR A 43 12.73 -7.18 0.95
N ARG A 44 12.07 -6.47 1.86
CA ARG A 44 12.67 -5.56 2.83
C ARG A 44 12.44 -6.10 4.23
N HIS A 45 13.42 -5.98 5.11
CA HIS A 45 13.28 -6.37 6.51
C HIS A 45 13.39 -5.13 7.40
N ASP A 46 12.52 -5.03 8.40
CA ASP A 46 12.54 -3.97 9.40
C ASP A 46 12.42 -4.57 10.81
N SER A 47 13.22 -4.07 11.74
CA SER A 47 13.22 -4.46 13.15
C SER A 47 13.10 -3.25 14.09
N SER A 48 12.82 -2.06 13.55
CA SER A 48 12.95 -0.79 14.27
C SER A 48 11.73 -0.42 15.12
N GLY A 49 10.60 -1.11 14.95
CA GLY A 49 9.29 -0.72 15.50
C GLY A 49 8.85 -1.40 16.80
N GLY A 50 9.71 -2.19 17.46
CA GLY A 50 9.36 -2.90 18.71
C GLY A 50 8.36 -4.06 18.57
N LEU A 51 7.67 -4.18 17.43
CA LEU A 51 6.72 -5.26 17.09
C LEU A 51 7.39 -6.58 16.63
N GLY A 52 8.71 -6.69 16.79
CA GLY A 52 9.50 -7.79 16.26
C GLY A 52 9.98 -7.55 14.83
N LEU A 53 10.37 -8.64 14.15
CA LEU A 53 10.88 -8.59 12.79
C LEU A 53 9.73 -8.54 11.79
N ILE A 54 9.70 -7.52 10.94
CA ILE A 54 8.69 -7.32 9.90
C ILE A 54 9.32 -7.57 8.54
N TYR A 55 8.70 -8.42 7.72
CA TYR A 55 9.09 -8.62 6.32
C TYR A 55 8.10 -7.93 5.40
N ARG A 56 8.60 -7.03 4.56
CA ARG A 56 7.81 -6.37 3.52
C ARG A 56 8.15 -6.91 2.16
N PHE A 57 7.20 -7.59 1.53
CA PHE A 57 7.32 -8.08 0.17
C PHE A 57 6.67 -7.06 -0.77
N ARG A 58 7.45 -6.58 -1.74
CA ARG A 58 6.99 -5.58 -2.73
C ARG A 58 6.77 -6.26 -4.07
N PHE A 59 5.59 -6.05 -4.63
CA PHE A 59 5.18 -6.56 -5.93
C PHE A 59 4.70 -5.41 -6.83
N VAL A 60 4.89 -5.58 -8.13
CA VAL A 60 4.38 -4.67 -9.16
C VAL A 60 3.30 -5.40 -9.95
N MET A 61 2.11 -4.80 -10.02
CA MET A 61 0.95 -5.24 -10.81
C MET A 61 0.53 -4.08 -11.72
N PRO A 62 0.94 -4.07 -13.00
CA PRO A 62 0.73 -2.94 -13.91
C PRO A 62 -0.73 -2.47 -14.06
N ASP A 63 -1.68 -3.36 -13.89
CA ASP A 63 -3.12 -3.13 -14.03
C ASP A 63 -3.83 -2.80 -12.69
N LEU A 64 -3.09 -2.62 -11.59
CA LEU A 64 -3.67 -2.34 -10.26
C LEU A 64 -4.57 -1.10 -10.25
N ALA A 65 -4.15 0.00 -10.88
CA ALA A 65 -4.91 1.25 -10.89
C ALA A 65 -6.29 1.11 -11.56
N ALA A 66 -6.42 0.21 -12.55
CA ALA A 66 -7.69 -0.04 -13.23
C ALA A 66 -8.60 -1.01 -12.45
N ARG A 67 -8.07 -1.69 -11.42
CA ARG A 67 -8.78 -2.67 -10.60
C ARG A 67 -9.24 -2.10 -9.28
N MET A 68 -8.52 -1.12 -8.76
CA MET A 68 -8.96 -0.39 -7.57
C MET A 68 -10.28 0.32 -7.91
N PRO A 69 -11.29 0.25 -7.03
CA PRO A 69 -12.44 1.13 -7.16
C PRO A 69 -11.91 2.55 -7.16
N ALA A 70 -12.17 3.28 -8.23
CA ALA A 70 -11.72 4.65 -8.30
C ALA A 70 -12.38 5.43 -7.17
N ASN A 71 -11.59 6.19 -6.43
CA ASN A 71 -12.11 7.22 -5.54
C ASN A 71 -12.56 8.42 -6.41
N ASP A 72 -13.36 8.13 -7.45
CA ASP A 72 -13.93 9.07 -8.41
C ASP A 72 -15.23 9.68 -7.89
N GLY A 73 -15.60 9.39 -6.62
CA GLY A 73 -16.46 10.32 -5.92
C GLY A 73 -15.78 11.69 -5.95
N PRO A 74 -16.51 12.80 -6.20
CA PRO A 74 -15.95 14.10 -5.93
C PRO A 74 -15.42 14.04 -4.50
N GLY A 75 -14.08 14.02 -4.34
CA GLY A 75 -13.49 14.32 -3.04
C GLY A 75 -14.21 15.56 -2.56
N PRO A 76 -14.70 15.60 -1.30
CA PRO A 76 -15.72 16.55 -0.86
C PRO A 76 -15.39 17.88 -1.50
N ASP A 77 -16.30 18.39 -2.35
CA ASP A 77 -16.04 19.57 -3.15
C ASP A 77 -15.42 20.61 -2.23
N PHE A 78 -14.08 20.71 -2.26
CA PHE A 78 -13.39 21.89 -1.83
C PHE A 78 -13.66 22.83 -2.99
N ALA A 79 -14.92 23.25 -3.12
CA ALA A 79 -15.30 24.41 -3.88
C ALA A 79 -14.24 25.44 -3.49
N PRO A 80 -13.42 25.93 -4.44
CA PRO A 80 -12.40 26.91 -4.12
C PRO A 80 -13.14 27.97 -3.35
N ALA A 81 -12.81 28.11 -2.06
CA ALA A 81 -13.67 28.80 -1.11
C ALA A 81 -14.19 30.05 -1.79
N GLU A 82 -15.51 30.14 -1.95
CA GLU A 82 -16.21 31.34 -2.41
C GLU A 82 -15.43 32.55 -1.92
N ALA A 83 -14.98 33.39 -2.85
CA ALA A 83 -13.88 34.35 -2.79
C ALA A 83 -13.88 35.34 -1.59
N GLY A 84 -13.85 34.79 -0.38
CA GLY A 84 -14.15 35.46 0.87
C GLY A 84 -13.64 34.70 2.09
N ARG A 85 -13.27 33.42 1.99
CA ARG A 85 -12.43 32.77 3.00
C ARG A 85 -10.97 32.86 2.56
N GLY A 86 -10.28 33.91 3.02
CA GLY A 86 -8.84 34.07 2.80
C GLY A 86 -8.04 32.87 3.33
N PRO A 87 -6.75 32.73 2.93
CA PRO A 87 -5.88 31.68 3.47
C PRO A 87 -5.90 31.73 5.00
N ILE A 88 -6.20 30.61 5.65
CA ILE A 88 -6.02 30.50 7.10
C ILE A 88 -4.52 30.34 7.33
N ASP A 89 -3.84 31.44 7.66
CA ASP A 89 -2.48 31.38 8.17
C ASP A 89 -2.53 30.89 9.62
N ILE A 90 -2.29 29.60 9.82
CA ILE A 90 -2.13 29.02 11.15
C ILE A 90 -0.67 29.23 11.54
N ASP A 91 -0.40 30.30 12.29
CA ASP A 91 0.90 30.49 12.93
C ASP A 91 1.07 29.47 14.06
N THR A 92 1.78 28.38 13.76
CA THR A 92 2.00 27.25 14.67
C THR A 92 2.98 27.57 15.80
N GLU A 93 3.60 28.75 15.84
CA GLU A 93 4.47 29.16 16.95
C GLU A 93 3.74 29.97 18.03
N THR A 94 2.66 30.69 17.67
CA THR A 94 1.98 31.61 18.60
C THR A 94 0.54 31.21 18.95
N GLY A 95 -0.09 30.33 18.16
CA GLY A 95 -1.42 29.79 18.46
C GLY A 95 -2.57 30.80 18.39
N GLU A 96 -2.33 31.99 17.85
CA GLU A 96 -3.35 33.05 17.70
C GLU A 96 -3.90 33.06 16.28
N VAL A 97 -5.22 32.93 16.14
CA VAL A 97 -5.92 32.95 14.86
C VAL A 97 -6.39 34.38 14.61
N LEU A 98 -5.59 35.21 13.95
CA LEU A 98 -5.97 36.57 13.59
C LEU A 98 -6.69 36.59 12.24
N GLY A 99 -8.02 36.45 12.29
CA GLY A 99 -8.88 36.85 11.19
C GLY A 99 -9.09 38.37 11.22
N ALA A 100 -8.88 39.05 10.10
CA ALA A 100 -9.22 40.45 9.96
C ALA A 100 -10.74 40.61 10.17
N GLU A 101 -11.11 41.30 11.25
CA GLU A 101 -12.46 41.77 11.51
C GLU A 101 -12.81 42.87 10.49
N ALA A 102 -13.22 42.43 9.30
CA ALA A 102 -13.88 43.30 8.35
C ALA A 102 -15.25 43.67 8.93
N GLU A 103 -15.42 44.94 9.27
CA GLU A 103 -16.70 45.56 9.60
C GLU A 103 -17.65 45.40 8.40
N ALA A 104 -18.42 44.31 8.40
CA ALA A 104 -19.51 44.12 7.47
C ALA A 104 -20.67 45.02 7.91
N GLU A 105 -21.12 45.93 7.05
CA GLU A 105 -22.48 46.44 7.19
C GLU A 105 -23.43 45.24 7.24
N PRO A 106 -24.36 45.16 8.20
CA PRO A 106 -25.23 44.01 8.31
C PRO A 106 -26.12 43.99 7.06
N ALA A 107 -25.88 42.99 6.21
CA ALA A 107 -26.92 42.54 5.29
C ALA A 107 -28.17 42.22 6.13
N PRO A 108 -29.38 42.58 5.66
CA PRO A 108 -30.59 42.12 6.35
C PRO A 108 -30.49 40.59 6.46
N PRO A 109 -30.88 40.01 7.62
CA PRO A 109 -30.79 38.57 7.79
C PRO A 109 -31.56 37.89 6.65
N PRO A 110 -31.06 36.76 6.11
CA PRO A 110 -31.96 35.89 5.37
C PRO A 110 -33.12 35.55 6.32
N GLU A 111 -34.33 35.96 5.98
CA GLU A 111 -35.54 35.51 6.65
C GLU A 111 -35.79 34.06 6.26
N THR A 112 -34.96 33.16 6.78
CA THR A 112 -35.22 31.74 6.92
C THR A 112 -34.47 31.32 8.16
N GLY A 113 -35.22 30.98 9.21
CA GLY A 113 -34.70 30.69 10.52
C GLY A 113 -33.62 29.61 10.49
N GLU A 114 -32.75 29.67 11.49
CA GLU A 114 -32.03 28.51 12.00
C GLU A 114 -33.07 27.52 12.52
N GLU A 115 -33.75 26.83 11.62
CA GLU A 115 -34.57 25.68 11.96
C GLU A 115 -33.64 24.48 11.99
N MET A 116 -33.59 23.82 13.15
CA MET A 116 -33.34 22.38 13.15
C MET A 116 -34.15 21.78 11.99
N PRO A 117 -33.59 20.87 11.18
CA PRO A 117 -34.36 20.22 10.14
C PRO A 117 -35.65 19.71 10.79
N ASP A 118 -36.79 20.08 10.20
CA ASP A 118 -38.06 19.62 10.73
C ASP A 118 -38.08 18.09 10.68
N GLU A 119 -38.87 17.46 11.55
CA GLU A 119 -38.94 16.00 11.60
C GLU A 119 -39.30 15.40 10.24
N ALA A 120 -39.95 16.17 9.35
CA ALA A 120 -40.27 15.75 7.99
C ALA A 120 -39.02 15.68 7.09
N ALA A 121 -38.11 16.65 7.17
CA ALA A 121 -36.83 16.62 6.47
C ALA A 121 -35.92 15.49 6.98
N GLU A 122 -35.93 15.23 8.30
CA GLU A 122 -35.23 14.07 8.87
C GLU A 122 -35.85 12.74 8.39
N GLN A 123 -37.18 12.64 8.36
CA GLN A 123 -37.89 11.45 7.87
C GLN A 123 -37.70 11.21 6.37
N GLU A 124 -37.66 12.27 5.56
CA GLU A 124 -37.39 12.16 4.13
C GLU A 124 -35.94 11.71 3.88
N ALA A 125 -34.97 12.21 4.66
CA ALA A 125 -33.59 11.76 4.59
C ALA A 125 -33.44 10.28 4.99
N ASP A 126 -34.08 9.86 6.09
CA ASP A 126 -34.07 8.45 6.52
C ASP A 126 -34.75 7.52 5.51
N ALA A 127 -35.85 7.96 4.89
CA ALA A 127 -36.55 7.20 3.86
C ALA A 127 -35.68 6.98 2.60
N LEU A 128 -34.80 7.93 2.26
CA LEU A 128 -33.84 7.79 1.17
C LEU A 128 -32.72 6.78 1.49
N VAL A 129 -32.34 6.64 2.76
CA VAL A 129 -31.35 5.65 3.21
C VAL A 129 -31.96 4.25 3.27
N GLU A 130 -33.16 4.09 3.84
CA GLU A 130 -33.85 2.80 3.95
C GLU A 130 -34.32 2.25 2.58
N GLY A 131 -34.69 3.13 1.64
CA GLY A 131 -35.06 2.73 0.28
C GLY A 131 -33.88 2.26 -0.57
N ALA A 132 -32.65 2.61 -0.19
CA ALA A 132 -31.42 2.31 -0.92
C ALA A 132 -30.64 1.12 -0.34
N VAL A 133 -31.27 0.27 0.49
CA VAL A 133 -30.66 -1.00 0.91
C VAL A 133 -30.58 -1.91 -0.31
N ALA A 134 -29.43 -1.87 -0.99
CA ALA A 134 -29.07 -2.86 -1.98
C ALA A 134 -29.31 -4.26 -1.37
N PRO A 135 -29.82 -5.24 -2.15
CA PRO A 135 -29.94 -6.60 -1.64
C PRO A 135 -28.58 -7.02 -1.07
N PRO A 136 -28.53 -7.77 0.05
CA PRO A 136 -27.26 -8.28 0.54
C PRO A 136 -26.62 -9.03 -0.62
N ALA A 137 -25.55 -8.45 -1.16
CA ALA A 137 -24.83 -9.08 -2.23
C ALA A 137 -24.38 -10.44 -1.66
N PRO A 138 -24.54 -11.57 -2.38
CA PRO A 138 -23.93 -12.82 -1.96
C PRO A 138 -22.47 -12.54 -1.61
N ASP A 139 -21.94 -13.13 -0.53
CA ASP A 139 -20.61 -12.81 0.02
C ASP A 139 -19.49 -12.81 -1.04
N GLU A 140 -19.66 -13.56 -2.12
CA GLU A 140 -18.77 -13.60 -3.31
C GLU A 140 -18.71 -12.30 -4.12
N LEU A 141 -19.76 -11.47 -4.09
CA LEU A 141 -19.80 -10.13 -4.69
C LEU A 141 -19.30 -9.02 -3.72
N ALA A 142 -19.10 -9.35 -2.44
CA ALA A 142 -18.61 -8.43 -1.42
C ALA A 142 -17.09 -8.56 -1.17
N GLN A 143 -16.47 -9.64 -1.63
CA GLN A 143 -15.03 -9.86 -1.49
C GLN A 143 -14.26 -9.06 -2.54
N ASP A 144 -13.42 -8.13 -2.08
CA ASP A 144 -12.49 -7.41 -2.95
C ASP A 144 -11.56 -8.40 -3.67
N PRO A 145 -11.61 -8.49 -5.02
CA PRO A 145 -10.76 -9.42 -5.77
C PRO A 145 -9.27 -9.15 -5.57
N ILE A 146 -8.88 -7.91 -5.22
CA ILE A 146 -7.49 -7.56 -4.93
C ILE A 146 -7.07 -8.12 -3.57
N HIS A 147 -7.95 -8.07 -2.57
CA HIS A 147 -7.69 -8.70 -1.27
C HIS A 147 -7.45 -10.21 -1.43
N ALA A 148 -8.27 -10.90 -2.23
CA ALA A 148 -8.08 -12.32 -2.52
C ALA A 148 -6.72 -12.63 -3.18
N ASP A 149 -6.26 -11.76 -4.08
CA ASP A 149 -4.93 -11.88 -4.69
C ASP A 149 -3.80 -11.72 -3.66
N ILE A 150 -3.94 -10.76 -2.74
CA ILE A 150 -2.94 -10.50 -1.70
C ILE A 150 -2.87 -11.66 -0.70
N VAL A 151 -4.02 -12.18 -0.26
CA VAL A 151 -4.09 -13.39 0.58
C VAL A 151 -3.41 -14.56 -0.14
N TRP A 152 -3.72 -14.75 -1.42
CA TRP A 152 -3.10 -15.81 -2.23
C TRP A 152 -1.58 -15.63 -2.33
N LEU A 153 -1.10 -14.40 -2.57
CA LEU A 153 0.34 -14.09 -2.57
C LEU A 153 0.97 -14.43 -1.22
N CYS A 154 0.30 -14.12 -0.12
CA CYS A 154 0.80 -14.43 1.21
C CYS A 154 0.97 -15.96 1.38
N GLU A 155 -0.11 -16.71 1.18
CA GLU A 155 -0.15 -18.14 1.46
C GLU A 155 0.70 -18.97 0.49
N ASN A 156 0.67 -18.63 -0.80
CA ASN A 156 1.21 -19.51 -1.85
C ASN A 156 2.58 -19.06 -2.35
N TRP A 157 2.93 -17.78 -2.18
CA TRP A 157 4.19 -17.23 -2.67
C TRP A 157 5.11 -16.79 -1.53
N VAL A 158 4.59 -16.07 -0.53
CA VAL A 158 5.39 -15.52 0.56
C VAL A 158 5.71 -16.59 1.62
N LEU A 159 4.73 -17.36 2.10
CA LEU A 159 4.96 -18.39 3.13
C LEU A 159 6.06 -19.39 2.76
N PRO A 160 6.18 -19.90 1.52
CA PRO A 160 7.28 -20.78 1.16
C PRO A 160 8.66 -20.12 1.13
N ARG A 161 8.73 -18.79 1.18
CA ARG A 161 9.96 -17.98 1.09
C ARG A 161 10.36 -17.36 2.42
N ILE A 162 9.45 -17.29 3.38
CA ILE A 162 9.80 -17.00 4.76
C ILE A 162 10.34 -18.30 5.36
N ALA A 163 11.54 -18.24 5.92
CA ALA A 163 12.32 -19.38 6.41
C ALA A 163 12.90 -20.33 5.32
N SER A 164 13.96 -19.89 4.65
CA SER A 164 15.32 -20.43 4.86
C SER A 164 16.34 -19.69 3.97
N PRO A 165 17.52 -19.26 4.48
CA PRO A 165 18.04 -19.37 5.86
C PRO A 165 17.74 -18.15 6.78
N ALA A 166 16.72 -17.33 6.48
CA ALA A 166 16.46 -16.08 7.22
C ALA A 166 15.59 -16.26 8.49
N PRO A 167 15.67 -15.36 9.49
CA PRO A 167 14.81 -15.39 10.68
C PRO A 167 13.32 -15.29 10.33
N ARG A 168 12.46 -15.86 11.17
CA ARG A 168 11.00 -15.80 11.00
C ARG A 168 10.48 -14.41 11.43
N PRO A 169 9.68 -13.72 10.60
CA PRO A 169 9.05 -12.47 11.00
C PRO A 169 7.83 -12.70 11.92
N SER A 170 7.50 -11.72 12.75
CA SER A 170 6.22 -11.66 13.49
C SER A 170 5.08 -11.11 12.62
N GLN A 171 5.42 -10.30 11.63
CA GLN A 171 4.47 -9.66 10.72
C GLN A 171 5.01 -9.62 9.29
N ILE A 172 4.12 -9.80 8.33
CA ILE A 172 4.38 -9.73 6.90
C ILE A 172 3.56 -8.57 6.35
N VAL A 173 4.18 -7.67 5.59
CA VAL A 173 3.49 -6.61 4.86
C VAL A 173 3.63 -6.91 3.38
N ILE A 174 2.51 -7.03 2.67
CA ILE A 174 2.49 -7.16 1.22
C ILE A 174 2.17 -5.79 0.63
N SER A 175 3.08 -5.28 -0.19
CA SER A 175 2.93 -4.02 -0.92
C SER A 175 2.74 -4.35 -2.39
N LEU A 176 1.64 -3.89 -2.98
CA LEU A 176 1.29 -4.07 -4.37
C LEU A 176 1.21 -2.71 -5.05
N ALA A 177 2.04 -2.46 -6.06
CA ALA A 177 2.15 -1.16 -6.74
C ALA A 177 1.80 -1.26 -8.23
N SER A 178 1.20 -0.22 -8.81
CA SER A 178 0.92 -0.15 -10.25
C SER A 178 2.18 -0.03 -11.11
N LYS A 179 3.26 0.51 -10.55
CA LYS A 179 4.57 0.61 -11.20
C LYS A 179 5.69 0.47 -10.19
N GLU A 180 6.89 0.21 -10.70
CA GLU A 180 8.07 0.13 -9.86
C GLU A 180 8.42 1.51 -9.29
N ILE A 181 8.61 1.58 -7.97
CA ILE A 181 9.03 2.81 -7.28
C ILE A 181 10.25 2.49 -6.40
N ALA A 182 11.24 3.37 -6.40
CA ALA A 182 12.35 3.29 -5.47
C ALA A 182 11.87 3.49 -4.01
N PHE A 183 12.49 2.80 -3.06
CA PHE A 183 12.16 2.98 -1.64
C PHE A 183 12.40 4.43 -1.21
N GLY A 184 11.39 5.05 -0.58
CA GLY A 184 11.45 6.44 -0.13
C GLY A 184 11.21 7.50 -1.21
N ALA A 185 11.04 7.10 -2.48
CA ALA A 185 10.64 8.02 -3.54
C ALA A 185 9.12 8.25 -3.50
N TYR A 186 8.71 9.48 -3.79
CA TYR A 186 7.31 9.86 -3.96
C TYR A 186 6.96 9.89 -5.45
N ASP A 187 5.86 9.23 -5.82
CA ASP A 187 5.32 9.23 -7.17
C ASP A 187 3.79 9.23 -7.09
N PRO A 188 3.11 10.35 -7.43
CA PRO A 188 1.66 10.49 -7.25
C PRO A 188 0.83 9.65 -8.23
N GLU A 189 1.42 9.18 -9.32
CA GLU A 189 0.71 8.33 -10.30
C GLU A 189 0.85 6.84 -9.95
N ALA A 190 1.65 6.51 -8.93
CA ALA A 190 1.86 5.15 -8.52
C ALA A 190 0.86 4.74 -7.43
N VAL A 191 -0.24 4.12 -7.88
CA VAL A 191 -1.20 3.48 -6.97
C VAL A 191 -0.48 2.38 -6.20
N GLN A 192 -0.56 2.43 -4.87
CA GLN A 192 0.03 1.43 -3.98
C GLN A 192 -1.02 0.99 -2.97
N LEU A 193 -1.21 -0.31 -2.87
CA LEU A 193 -2.01 -0.97 -1.84
C LEU A 193 -1.06 -1.70 -0.88
N PHE A 194 -1.36 -1.64 0.41
CA PHE A 194 -0.61 -2.35 1.44
C PHE A 194 -1.58 -3.13 2.30
N GLU A 195 -1.23 -4.37 2.61
CA GLU A 195 -1.93 -5.19 3.59
C GLU A 195 -0.94 -5.86 4.53
N ALA A 196 -1.34 -6.03 5.78
CA ALA A 196 -0.53 -6.64 6.83
C ALA A 196 -1.11 -7.99 7.27
N PHE A 197 -0.21 -8.92 7.55
CA PHE A 197 -0.53 -10.26 8.04
C PHE A 197 0.32 -10.56 9.26
N ARG A 198 -0.32 -11.01 10.33
CA ARG A 198 0.36 -11.61 11.47
C ARG A 198 0.79 -13.02 11.13
N LEU A 199 2.00 -13.39 11.52
CA LEU A 199 2.51 -14.75 11.40
C LEU A 199 2.63 -15.38 12.79
N PRO A 200 1.76 -16.33 13.16
CA PRO A 200 1.86 -17.01 14.44
C PRO A 200 3.21 -17.73 14.62
N PRO A 201 3.74 -17.79 15.86
CA PRO A 201 5.01 -18.47 16.14
C PRO A 201 4.90 -20.00 16.05
N ASP A 202 3.70 -20.55 16.13
CA ASP A 202 3.39 -21.98 16.21
C ASP A 202 3.03 -22.61 14.85
N ARG A 203 2.67 -21.81 13.83
CA ARG A 203 2.23 -22.30 12.53
C ARG A 203 2.50 -21.33 11.38
N ASP A 204 2.64 -21.87 10.17
CA ASP A 204 2.76 -21.12 8.92
C ASP A 204 1.35 -20.75 8.40
N ALA A 205 0.82 -19.65 8.90
CA ALA A 205 -0.49 -19.12 8.49
C ALA A 205 -0.43 -17.60 8.37
N CYS A 206 -0.94 -17.07 7.26
CA CYS A 206 -1.14 -15.64 7.08
C CYS A 206 -2.46 -15.22 7.73
N GLU A 207 -2.40 -14.58 8.89
CA GLU A 207 -3.60 -14.03 9.52
C GLU A 207 -3.70 -12.54 9.19
N TRP A 208 -4.68 -12.18 8.36
CA TRP A 208 -4.89 -10.79 7.95
C TRP A 208 -5.24 -9.91 9.14
N GLU A 209 -4.60 -8.74 9.23
CA GLU A 209 -4.89 -7.72 10.23
C GLU A 209 -5.41 -6.45 9.53
N PRO A 210 -6.60 -5.96 9.88
CA PRO A 210 -7.05 -4.64 9.42
C PRO A 210 -6.15 -3.56 10.04
N TRP A 211 -5.79 -2.58 9.21
CA TRP A 211 -5.01 -1.39 9.55
C TRP A 211 -5.86 -0.12 9.71
#